data_AF-A0A9Q0K0P8-F1
#
_entry.id   AF-A0A9Q0K0P8-F1
#
_cell.length_a   1.000
_cell.length_b   1.000
_cell.length_c   1.000
_cell.angle_alpha   90.00
_cell.angle_beta   90.00
_cell.angle_gamma   90.00
#
_symmetry.space_group_name_H-M   'P 1'
#
loop_
_entity.id
_entity.type
_entity.pdbx_description
1 polymer ?
#
loop_
_entity_poly.entity_id
_entity_poly.type
_entity_poly.pdbx_seq_one_letter_code
_entity_poly.pdbx_strand_id
1 'polypeptide(L)'
;MSKPSSNLQATIASPEMPEAWVSLTQGILQSLGDSSELPPIDSIRVTYNDLIRDVLKVERIERGHVTCLLSVKPPVLNFYGSLHGGAVTGIAELVCTACARTVAAEDKKLFLGELSRLIYLQPHLMWWWKLMDP
;
A
#
# COMPACT_ATOMS: atom_id res chain seq x y z
N MET A 1 -39.81 -46.86 -5.91
CA MET A 1 -39.21 -45.79 -5.09
C MET A 1 -37.81 -45.49 -5.62
N SER A 2 -37.61 -44.21 -5.94
CA SER A 2 -36.41 -43.44 -6.34
C SER A 2 -35.00 -44.04 -6.22
N LYS A 3 -34.22 -43.90 -7.31
CA LYS A 3 -32.74 -43.74 -7.30
C LYS A 3 -32.32 -42.60 -6.37
N PRO A 4 -31.06 -42.59 -5.94
CA PRO A 4 -30.25 -41.42 -6.25
C PRO A 4 -28.98 -41.80 -7.01
N SER A 5 -28.86 -41.16 -8.16
CA SER A 5 -27.64 -41.00 -8.92
C SER A 5 -26.74 -40.05 -8.13
N SER A 6 -25.65 -40.55 -7.56
CA SER A 6 -24.57 -39.69 -7.08
C SER A 6 -23.77 -39.22 -8.29
N ASN A 7 -24.19 -38.10 -8.86
CA ASN A 7 -23.31 -37.26 -9.66
C ASN A 7 -22.17 -36.77 -8.76
N LEU A 8 -21.06 -37.50 -8.74
CA LEU A 8 -19.78 -36.92 -8.42
C LEU A 8 -19.47 -35.97 -9.58
N GLN A 9 -19.86 -34.70 -9.42
CA GLN A 9 -19.24 -33.65 -10.22
C GLN A 9 -17.74 -33.82 -10.03
N ALA A 10 -17.06 -34.20 -11.10
CA ALA A 10 -15.62 -34.18 -11.14
C ALA A 10 -15.21 -32.76 -10.74
N THR A 11 -14.64 -32.62 -9.54
CA THR A 11 -13.86 -31.45 -9.15
C THR A 11 -12.96 -31.17 -10.35
N ILE A 12 -13.21 -30.06 -11.02
CA ILE A 12 -12.33 -29.58 -12.08
C ILE A 12 -11.00 -29.35 -11.37
N ALA A 13 -10.10 -30.32 -11.47
CA ALA A 13 -8.76 -30.22 -10.94
C ALA A 13 -8.16 -28.96 -11.59
N SER A 14 -7.83 -27.97 -10.76
CA SER A 14 -6.95 -26.89 -11.19
C SER A 14 -5.73 -27.56 -11.83
N PRO A 15 -5.30 -27.16 -13.04
CA PRO A 15 -4.08 -27.71 -13.61
C PRO A 15 -2.98 -27.63 -12.56
N GLU A 16 -2.22 -28.72 -12.39
CA GLU A 16 -1.09 -28.76 -11.46
C GLU A 16 -0.24 -27.52 -11.71
N MET A 17 -0.16 -26.66 -10.68
CA MET A 17 0.54 -25.39 -10.80
C MET A 17 2.03 -25.69 -10.97
N PRO A 18 2.72 -25.14 -11.98
CA PRO A 18 4.12 -25.46 -12.22
C PRO A 18 4.98 -25.25 -10.97
N GLU A 19 5.85 -26.19 -10.65
CA GLU A 19 6.73 -26.14 -9.46
C GLU A 19 7.57 -24.84 -9.37
N ALA A 20 7.87 -24.25 -10.53
CA ALA A 20 8.52 -22.94 -10.63
C ALA A 20 7.71 -21.81 -9.96
N TRP A 21 6.38 -21.81 -10.09
CA TRP A 21 5.52 -20.81 -9.44
C TRP A 21 5.41 -21.06 -7.94
N VAL A 22 5.38 -22.33 -7.53
CA VAL A 22 5.35 -22.71 -6.10
C VAL A 22 6.63 -22.25 -5.42
N SER A 23 7.78 -22.58 -5.99
CA SER A 23 9.10 -22.18 -5.47
C SER A 23 9.31 -20.66 -5.49
N LEU A 24 8.88 -19.96 -6.55
CA LEU A 24 8.94 -18.49 -6.60
C LEU A 24 8.05 -17.86 -5.52
N THR A 25 6.81 -18.34 -5.36
CA THR A 25 5.88 -17.84 -4.35
C THR A 25 6.41 -18.11 -2.95
N GLN A 26 6.97 -19.30 -2.72
CA GLN A 26 7.59 -19.66 -1.45
C GLN A 26 8.82 -18.79 -1.15
N GLY A 27 9.66 -18.53 -2.15
CA GLY A 27 10.81 -17.63 -2.02
C GLY A 27 10.39 -16.18 -1.74
N ILE A 28 9.34 -15.68 -2.39
CA ILE A 28 8.76 -14.37 -2.10
C ILE A 28 8.25 -14.33 -0.65
N LEU A 29 7.48 -15.33 -0.23
CA LEU A 29 6.92 -15.38 1.13
C LEU A 29 8.02 -15.42 2.19
N GLN A 30 9.08 -16.22 1.98
CA GLN A 30 10.25 -16.26 2.85
C GLN A 30 11.01 -14.93 2.87
N SER A 31 11.13 -14.25 1.71
CA SER A 31 11.79 -12.94 1.63
C SER A 31 11.01 -11.79 2.27
N LEU A 32 9.68 -11.93 2.35
CA LEU A 32 8.78 -10.93 2.95
C LEU A 32 8.77 -10.99 4.48
N GLY A 33 9.35 -12.03 5.07
CA GLY A 33 9.54 -12.14 6.51
C GLY A 33 9.56 -13.59 6.94
N ASP A 34 10.66 -13.99 7.60
CA ASP A 34 10.64 -15.15 8.47
C ASP A 34 9.69 -14.88 9.64
N SER A 35 9.13 -15.93 10.24
CA SER A 35 8.07 -15.88 11.25
C SER A 35 8.54 -15.31 12.61
N SER A 36 9.33 -14.24 12.61
CA SER A 36 9.66 -13.48 13.82
C SER A 36 8.39 -12.79 14.33
N GLU A 37 8.21 -12.80 15.65
CA GLU A 37 7.09 -12.14 16.34
C GLU A 37 6.88 -10.73 15.77
N LEU A 38 5.74 -10.54 15.07
CA LEU A 38 5.36 -9.25 14.57
C LEU A 38 5.21 -8.32 15.78
N PRO A 39 5.80 -7.12 15.73
CA PRO A 39 5.66 -6.18 16.83
C PRO A 39 4.18 -5.83 17.03
N PRO A 40 3.75 -5.42 18.24
CA PRO A 40 2.36 -5.12 18.52
C PRO A 40 1.76 -4.18 17.47
N ILE A 41 0.52 -4.44 17.04
CA ILE A 41 -0.16 -3.69 15.95
C ILE A 41 -0.09 -2.17 16.18
N ASP A 42 -0.20 -1.71 17.42
CA ASP A 42 -0.11 -0.28 17.76
C ASP A 42 1.27 0.30 17.45
N SER A 43 2.34 -0.45 17.71
CA SER A 43 3.71 -0.02 17.37
C SER A 43 3.94 0.05 15.86
N ILE A 44 3.33 -0.87 15.10
CA ILE A 44 3.36 -0.85 13.63
C ILE A 44 2.67 0.40 13.10
N ARG A 45 1.49 0.74 13.63
CA ARG A 45 0.72 1.92 13.22
C ARG A 45 1.45 3.24 13.52
N VAL A 46 2.08 3.34 14.69
CA VAL A 46 2.90 4.51 15.04
C VAL A 46 4.07 4.64 14.07
N THR A 47 4.81 3.55 13.85
CA THR A 47 5.95 3.52 12.93
C THR A 47 5.54 3.87 11.50
N TYR A 48 4.39 3.37 11.03
CA TYR A 48 3.88 3.67 9.70
C TYR A 48 3.47 5.14 9.55
N ASN A 49 2.75 5.70 10.53
CA ASN A 49 2.37 7.11 10.49
C ASN A 49 3.60 8.03 10.51
N ASP A 50 4.60 7.70 11.32
CA ASP A 50 5.84 8.47 11.40
C ASP A 50 6.63 8.39 10.10
N LEU A 51 6.68 7.21 9.47
CA LEU A 51 7.27 7.02 8.15
C LEU A 51 6.60 7.88 7.08
N ILE A 52 5.27 7.84 7.00
CA ILE A 52 4.51 8.62 6.00
C ILE A 52 4.68 10.12 6.26
N ARG A 53 4.75 10.56 7.53
CA ARG A 53 5.00 11.96 7.89
C ARG A 53 6.42 12.39 7.54
N ASP A 54 7.42 11.53 7.74
CA ASP A 54 8.83 11.85 7.46
C ASP A 54 9.11 12.05 5.95
N VAL A 55 8.30 11.45 5.08
CA VAL A 55 8.41 11.67 3.62
C VAL A 55 7.61 12.87 3.13
N LEU A 56 6.77 13.49 3.97
CA LEU A 56 5.91 14.61 3.59
C LEU A 56 6.36 15.92 4.26
N LYS A 57 6.59 16.95 3.45
CA LYS A 57 6.78 18.32 3.93
C LYS A 57 5.56 19.15 3.54
N VAL A 58 4.85 19.71 4.51
CA VAL A 58 3.73 20.60 4.25
C VAL A 58 4.25 21.92 3.68
N GLU A 59 3.67 22.36 2.57
CA GLU A 59 4.01 23.63 1.92
C GLU A 59 2.95 24.68 2.20
N ARG A 60 1.67 24.31 2.07
CA ARG A 60 0.55 25.25 2.19
C ARG A 60 -0.68 24.56 2.77
N ILE A 61 -1.33 25.24 3.71
CA ILE A 61 -2.60 24.81 4.31
C ILE A 61 -3.61 25.92 4.12
N GLU A 62 -4.74 25.58 3.50
CA GLU A 62 -5.90 26.45 3.34
C GLU A 62 -7.18 25.67 3.62
N ARG A 63 -8.27 26.41 3.78
CA ARG A 63 -9.60 25.80 3.94
C ARG A 63 -9.98 25.00 2.70
N GLY A 64 -10.07 23.69 2.85
CA GLY A 64 -10.40 22.71 1.80
C GLY A 64 -9.24 22.37 0.88
N HIS A 65 -8.00 22.79 1.20
CA HIS A 65 -6.86 22.58 0.33
C HIS A 65 -5.55 22.47 1.10
N VAL A 66 -4.81 21.39 0.87
CA VAL A 66 -3.50 21.13 1.48
C VAL A 66 -2.52 20.75 0.39
N THR A 67 -1.36 21.41 0.37
CA THR A 67 -0.26 21.11 -0.54
C THR A 67 0.93 20.59 0.27
N CYS A 68 1.45 19.44 -0.15
CA CYS A 68 2.62 18.81 0.45
C CYS A 68 3.63 18.45 -0.63
N LEU A 69 4.91 18.58 -0.30
CA LEU A 69 6.03 18.04 -1.05
C LEU A 69 6.34 16.63 -0.56
N LEU A 70 6.48 15.69 -1.48
CA LEU A 70 6.83 14.30 -1.21
C LEU A 70 8.31 14.06 -1.49
N SER A 71 9.07 13.68 -0.47
CA SER A 71 10.45 13.23 -0.59
C SER A 71 10.49 11.72 -0.70
N VAL A 72 10.88 11.21 -1.87
CA VAL A 72 10.91 9.76 -2.09
C VAL A 72 12.20 9.17 -1.50
N LYS A 73 12.05 8.48 -0.36
CA LYS A 73 13.14 7.84 0.39
C LYS A 73 13.09 6.31 0.21
N PRO A 74 14.23 5.58 0.37
CA PRO A 74 14.28 4.13 0.25
C PRO A 74 13.17 3.35 1.01
N PRO A 75 12.78 3.73 2.25
CA PRO A 75 11.76 2.99 3.00
C PRO A 75 10.35 3.00 2.40
N VAL A 76 10.05 3.90 1.45
CA VAL A 76 8.74 3.97 0.78
C VAL A 76 8.76 3.42 -0.64
N LEU A 77 9.86 2.78 -1.07
CA LEU A 77 10.00 2.19 -2.39
C LEU A 77 9.57 0.73 -2.41
N ASN A 78 9.17 0.26 -3.59
CA ASN A 78 9.06 -1.16 -3.90
C ASN A 78 10.40 -1.72 -4.40
N PHE A 79 10.41 -3.03 -4.65
CA PHE A 79 11.57 -3.74 -5.19
C PHE A 79 12.10 -3.16 -6.52
N TYR A 80 11.21 -2.57 -7.33
CA TYR A 80 11.56 -1.94 -8.61
C TYR A 80 12.11 -0.51 -8.45
N GLY A 81 12.26 -0.01 -7.23
CA GLY A 81 12.74 1.35 -6.96
C GLY A 81 11.73 2.45 -7.27
N SER A 82 10.45 2.09 -7.50
CA SER A 82 9.35 3.04 -7.59
C SER A 82 8.60 3.16 -6.27
N LEU A 83 7.72 4.14 -6.12
CA LEU A 83 6.96 4.32 -4.88
C LEU A 83 6.06 3.09 -4.62
N HIS A 84 6.11 2.55 -3.40
CA HIS A 84 5.33 1.39 -3.00
C HIS A 84 3.84 1.75 -2.97
N GLY A 85 2.99 0.88 -3.52
CA GLY A 85 1.56 1.18 -3.64
C GLY A 85 0.89 1.46 -2.29
N GLY A 86 1.25 0.69 -1.26
CA GLY A 86 0.79 0.94 0.11
C GLY A 86 1.23 2.31 0.66
N ALA A 87 2.47 2.75 0.34
CA ALA A 87 2.95 4.06 0.78
C ALA A 87 2.18 5.20 0.11
N VAL A 88 1.85 5.06 -1.18
CA VAL A 88 0.99 6.03 -1.90
C VAL A 88 -0.37 6.13 -1.22
N THR A 89 -0.97 5.00 -0.85
CA THR A 89 -2.25 4.98 -0.14
C THR A 89 -2.16 5.69 1.21
N GLY A 90 -1.12 5.43 2.01
CA GLY A 90 -0.92 6.11 3.29
C GLY A 90 -0.73 7.62 3.15
N ILE A 91 0.03 8.05 2.15
CA ILE A 91 0.23 9.47 1.83
C ILE A 91 -1.12 10.12 1.47
N ALA A 92 -1.88 9.49 0.56
CA ALA A 92 -3.19 9.99 0.15
C ALA A 92 -4.16 10.08 1.33
N GLU A 93 -4.22 9.05 2.17
CA GLU A 93 -5.03 9.03 3.39
C GLU A 93 -4.68 10.20 4.32
N LEU A 94 -3.40 10.41 4.60
CA LEU A 94 -2.95 11.46 5.51
C LEU A 94 -3.31 12.85 4.96
N VAL A 95 -3.02 13.11 3.68
CA VAL A 95 -3.26 14.42 3.04
C VAL A 95 -4.76 14.70 2.89
N CYS A 96 -5.56 13.71 2.48
CA CYS A 96 -7.01 13.85 2.41
C CYS A 96 -7.62 14.10 3.79
N THR A 97 -7.15 13.40 4.82
CA THR A 97 -7.60 13.61 6.19
C THR A 97 -7.22 15.01 6.69
N ALA A 98 -5.99 15.46 6.42
CA ALA A 98 -5.56 16.82 6.76
C ALA A 98 -6.42 17.87 6.03
N CYS A 99 -6.68 17.67 4.75
CA CYS A 99 -7.56 18.52 3.95
C CYS A 99 -8.99 18.58 4.54
N ALA A 100 -9.59 17.43 4.85
CA ALA A 100 -10.90 17.38 5.49
C ALA A 100 -10.93 18.10 6.86
N ARG A 101 -9.83 18.02 7.64
CA ARG A 101 -9.71 18.75 8.92
C ARG A 101 -9.75 20.27 8.76
N THR A 102 -9.31 20.82 7.62
CA THR A 102 -9.36 22.27 7.41
C THR A 102 -10.77 22.82 7.22
N VAL A 103 -11.76 21.95 6.94
CA VAL A 103 -13.17 22.33 6.74
C VAL A 103 -14.10 21.82 7.85
N ALA A 104 -13.72 20.76 8.56
CA ALA A 104 -14.47 20.20 9.67
C ALA A 104 -14.27 21.00 10.96
N ALA A 105 -15.26 20.95 11.86
CA ALA A 105 -15.13 21.52 13.20
C ALA A 105 -14.11 20.72 14.02
N GLU A 106 -13.28 21.41 14.81
CA GLU A 106 -12.13 20.84 15.54
C GLU A 106 -12.51 19.74 16.54
N ASP A 107 -13.76 19.77 17.03
CA ASP A 107 -14.31 18.82 17.99
C ASP A 107 -14.74 17.49 17.34
N LYS A 108 -14.78 17.41 16.01
CA LYS A 108 -15.25 16.23 15.29
C LYS A 108 -14.10 15.25 15.02
N LYS A 109 -14.24 14.04 15.52
CA LYS A 109 -13.38 12.92 15.13
C LYS A 109 -13.62 12.59 13.66
N LEU A 110 -12.59 12.77 12.83
CA LEU A 110 -12.59 12.35 11.44
C LEU A 110 -11.93 10.98 11.32
N PHE A 111 -12.56 10.12 10.54
CA PHE A 111 -12.00 8.86 10.08
C PHE A 111 -12.20 8.78 8.57
N LEU A 112 -11.22 8.21 7.88
CA LEU A 112 -11.33 7.92 6.46
C LEU A 112 -12.25 6.70 6.29
N GLY A 113 -13.43 6.90 5.71
CA GLY A 113 -14.36 5.80 5.45
C GLY A 113 -13.88 4.90 4.31
N GLU A 114 -13.53 5.52 3.18
CA GLU A 114 -13.01 4.82 2.00
C GLU A 114 -12.07 5.70 1.18
N LEU A 115 -11.12 5.06 0.49
CA LEU A 115 -10.38 5.64 -0.63
C LEU A 115 -10.73 4.84 -1.87
N SER A 116 -11.73 5.32 -2.60
CA SER A 116 -12.38 4.53 -3.65
C SER A 116 -11.51 4.38 -4.91
N ARG A 117 -10.53 5.27 -5.16
CA ARG A 117 -9.69 5.22 -6.37
C ARG A 117 -8.33 5.90 -6.23
N LEU A 118 -7.26 5.11 -6.33
CA LEU A 118 -5.89 5.57 -6.59
C LEU A 118 -5.51 5.17 -8.01
N ILE A 119 -5.14 6.15 -8.85
CA ILE A 119 -4.75 5.91 -10.24
C ILE A 119 -3.26 6.19 -10.37
N TYR A 120 -2.49 5.15 -10.70
CA TYR A 120 -1.07 5.28 -11.02
C TYR A 120 -0.94 5.66 -12.49
N LEU A 121 -0.67 6.94 -12.75
CA LEU A 121 -0.48 7.45 -14.11
C LEU A 121 0.95 7.23 -14.61
N GLN A 122 1.94 7.38 -13.73
CA GLN A 122 3.35 7.21 -14.06
C GLN A 122 4.11 6.59 -12.88
N PRO A 123 5.03 5.64 -13.13
CA PRO A 123 5.96 5.22 -12.11
C PRO A 123 7.02 6.32 -11.94
N HIS A 124 7.16 6.84 -10.71
CA HIS A 124 8.37 7.55 -10.34
C HIS A 124 9.53 6.53 -10.43
N LEU A 125 10.50 6.74 -11.32
CA LEU A 125 11.75 5.99 -11.36
C LEU A 125 12.86 6.91 -10.88
N MET A 126 13.47 6.60 -9.73
CA MET A 126 14.70 7.28 -9.30
C MET A 126 15.86 7.09 -10.30
N TRP A 127 15.84 6.01 -11.08
CA TRP A 127 16.88 5.67 -12.04
C TRP A 127 16.98 6.64 -13.23
N TRP A 128 15.91 7.33 -13.58
CA TRP A 128 15.92 8.27 -14.71
C TRP A 128 16.71 9.55 -14.41
N TRP A 129 16.71 10.00 -13.15
CA TRP A 129 17.46 11.19 -12.74
C TRP A 129 18.97 10.94 -12.72
N LYS A 130 19.41 9.76 -12.28
CA LYS A 130 20.84 9.37 -12.32
C LYS A 130 21.40 9.17 -13.73
N LEU A 131 20.56 9.02 -14.75
CA LEU A 131 20.99 8.90 -16.14
C LEU A 131 21.10 10.27 -16.85
N MET A 132 20.65 11.35 -16.19
CA MET A 132 20.63 12.72 -16.74
C MET A 132 21.59 13.68 -16.02
N ASP A 133 22.43 13.21 -15.10
CA ASP A 133 23.58 13.99 -14.63
C ASP A 133 24.75 13.77 -15.63
N PRO A 134 25.18 14.81 -16.39
CA PRO A 134 26.28 14.73 -17.34
C PRO A 134 27.66 14.59 -16.67
#